data_AF-A0A1I2Q5L5-F1
#
_entry.id   AF-A0A1I2Q5L5-F1
#
_cell.length_a   1.000
_cell.length_b   1.000
_cell.length_c   1.000
_cell.angle_alpha   90.00
_cell.angle_beta   90.00
_cell.angle_gamma   90.00
#
_symmetry.space_group_name_H-M   'P 1'
#
loop_
_entity.id
_entity.type
_entity.pdbx_description
1 polymer ?
#
loop_
_entity_poly.entity_id
_entity_poly.type
_entity_poly.pdbx_seq_one_letter_code
_entity_poly.pdbx_strand_id
1 'polypeptide(L)'
;MKNLTLISSCCLLFLMQPIIAQNIENEQKAEVLKNLITELKNSYIDESKAVEMADHLNENIWNGNYDSIQSATEFAFILTQNIRSISNDLHLEVLYSDSPVQAESNEGNDETWLIDLLENNGYGVKKKKILDGNIGYLEIPFFGPITHCADSLFEAMKFISETDALILDLRECRGSLDPNMIPLFSGYFFDQPVHLFDFENRKKNTLKQMWSAAYVPGPKYLGKPLYILTSGRTFSGGEEFAYDMKHLGRAKLLGQVTKGGANPKFPVQLSENFLVTIPMERSINSVTGTNWEAVGVQPDVEMHAALALHQGQVMVLEELLATEKDPKKVSQLNQNLEKMKETIPELKCVEISLTGYPEAKQILVSGTFNYWATNTNFLQKTDQGWEGFVEVFPGEHRYQLVIDGRWVPDPTNPNQIKEGNRIYSLLKVN
;
A
#
# COMPACT_ATOMS: atom_id res chain seq x y z
N MET A 1 -66.83 -21.37 22.65
CA MET A 1 -66.78 -21.87 21.25
C MET A 1 -65.98 -20.88 20.42
N LYS A 2 -65.07 -21.42 19.61
CA LYS A 2 -63.99 -20.77 18.85
C LYS A 2 -64.52 -19.69 17.89
N ASN A 3 -63.78 -18.59 17.73
CA ASN A 3 -63.70 -17.88 16.45
C ASN A 3 -62.26 -17.49 16.18
N LEU A 4 -61.81 -17.90 14.99
CA LEU A 4 -60.47 -17.77 14.41
C LEU A 4 -60.06 -16.30 14.24
N THR A 5 -58.83 -15.98 14.64
CA THR A 5 -58.08 -14.82 14.14
C THR A 5 -56.98 -15.30 13.22
N LEU A 6 -57.10 -14.93 11.94
CA LEU A 6 -56.15 -15.18 10.87
C LEU A 6 -54.86 -14.38 11.15
N ILE A 7 -53.75 -15.06 11.43
CA ILE A 7 -52.42 -14.42 11.47
C ILE A 7 -51.92 -14.38 10.03
N SER A 8 -52.04 -13.22 9.38
CA SER A 8 -51.41 -12.96 8.09
C SER A 8 -49.90 -12.86 8.31
N SER A 9 -49.17 -13.87 7.85
CA SER A 9 -47.71 -13.87 7.78
C SER A 9 -47.28 -12.88 6.70
N CYS A 10 -46.94 -11.67 7.09
CA CYS A 10 -46.29 -10.70 6.20
C CYS A 10 -44.79 -11.02 6.19
N CYS A 11 -44.37 -11.89 5.28
CA CYS A 11 -42.97 -12.03 4.89
C CYS A 11 -42.52 -10.70 4.28
N LEU A 12 -41.84 -9.85 5.05
CA LEU A 12 -41.03 -8.77 4.51
C LEU A 12 -39.82 -9.40 3.83
N LEU A 13 -39.97 -9.70 2.54
CA LEU A 13 -38.87 -9.78 1.59
C LEU A 13 -38.20 -8.40 1.60
N PHE A 14 -37.09 -8.27 2.32
CA PHE A 14 -36.13 -7.20 2.09
C PHE A 14 -35.54 -7.42 0.69
N LEU A 15 -36.16 -6.79 -0.31
CA LEU A 15 -35.51 -6.56 -1.59
C LEU A 15 -34.30 -5.68 -1.30
N MET A 16 -33.10 -6.26 -1.32
CA MET A 16 -31.88 -5.48 -1.48
C MET A 16 -32.07 -4.66 -2.76
N GLN A 17 -32.29 -3.36 -2.64
CA GLN A 17 -32.19 -2.50 -3.79
C GLN A 17 -30.73 -2.56 -4.25
N PRO A 18 -30.45 -2.94 -5.51
CA PRO A 18 -29.11 -2.80 -6.04
C PRO A 18 -28.73 -1.33 -5.92
N ILE A 19 -27.50 -1.05 -5.48
CA ILE A 19 -26.91 0.28 -5.60
C ILE A 19 -26.93 0.57 -7.11
N ILE A 20 -27.86 1.42 -7.55
CA ILE A 20 -27.93 1.83 -8.95
C ILE A 20 -26.73 2.74 -9.15
N ALA A 21 -25.66 2.21 -9.76
CA ALA A 21 -24.58 3.04 -10.25
C ALA A 21 -25.19 4.14 -11.11
N GLN A 22 -24.92 5.40 -10.81
CA GLN A 22 -25.53 6.50 -11.53
C GLN A 22 -25.09 6.45 -13.00
N ASN A 23 -26.06 6.60 -13.90
CA ASN A 23 -25.79 6.68 -15.32
C ASN A 23 -25.06 8.00 -15.62
N ILE A 24 -24.02 7.96 -16.44
CA ILE A 24 -23.27 9.14 -16.89
C ILE A 24 -23.73 9.57 -18.29
N GLU A 25 -24.06 10.85 -18.43
CA GLU A 25 -24.48 11.44 -19.71
C GLU A 25 -23.28 11.78 -20.61
N ASN A 26 -23.51 11.84 -21.93
CA ASN A 26 -22.43 12.12 -22.89
C ASN A 26 -21.82 13.52 -22.73
N GLU A 27 -22.61 14.50 -22.32
CA GLU A 27 -22.12 15.86 -22.05
C GLU A 27 -21.15 15.88 -20.86
N GLN A 28 -21.50 15.20 -19.77
CA GLN A 28 -20.64 15.05 -18.61
C GLN A 28 -19.35 14.28 -18.94
N LYS A 29 -19.43 13.22 -19.76
CA LYS A 29 -18.24 12.51 -20.25
C LYS A 29 -17.30 13.45 -21.02
N ALA A 30 -17.85 14.26 -21.94
CA ALA A 30 -17.07 15.20 -22.74
C ALA A 30 -16.38 16.28 -21.88
N GLU A 31 -17.07 16.80 -20.86
CA GLU A 31 -16.50 17.74 -19.90
C GLU A 31 -15.32 17.12 -19.14
N VAL A 32 -15.52 15.94 -18.54
CA VAL A 32 -14.49 15.24 -17.76
C VAL A 32 -13.26 14.94 -18.61
N LEU A 33 -13.44 14.44 -19.84
CA LEU A 33 -12.34 14.15 -20.76
C LEU A 33 -11.54 15.39 -21.14
N LYS A 34 -12.24 16.49 -21.49
CA LYS A 34 -11.60 17.76 -21.83
C LYS A 34 -10.77 18.29 -20.67
N ASN A 35 -11.34 18.28 -19.46
CA ASN A 35 -10.67 18.78 -18.26
C ASN A 35 -9.49 17.88 -17.87
N LEU A 36 -9.64 16.55 -17.96
CA LEU A 36 -8.57 15.59 -17.69
C LEU A 36 -7.37 15.81 -18.63
N ILE A 37 -7.62 15.88 -19.94
CA ILE A 37 -6.56 16.12 -20.95
C ILE A 37 -5.82 17.44 -20.66
N THR A 38 -6.57 18.49 -20.31
CA THR A 38 -6.01 19.81 -20.01
C THR A 38 -5.13 19.76 -18.75
N GLU A 39 -5.63 19.15 -17.67
CA GLU A 39 -4.93 19.11 -16.40
C GLU A 39 -3.70 18.19 -16.41
N LEU A 40 -3.74 17.07 -17.15
CA LEU A 40 -2.56 16.24 -17.35
C LEU A 40 -1.43 17.05 -18.00
N LYS A 41 -1.70 17.73 -19.13
CA LYS A 41 -0.69 18.53 -19.84
C LYS A 41 -0.10 19.64 -18.97
N ASN A 42 -0.95 20.30 -18.18
CA ASN A 42 -0.56 21.45 -17.36
C ASN A 42 0.19 21.08 -16.08
N SER A 43 -0.14 19.93 -15.47
CA SER A 43 0.20 19.69 -14.07
C SER A 43 1.00 18.40 -13.84
N TYR A 44 0.94 17.40 -14.71
CA TYR A 44 1.65 16.14 -14.50
C TYR A 44 3.17 16.32 -14.59
N ILE A 45 3.93 15.72 -13.68
CA ILE A 45 5.36 15.97 -13.49
C ILE A 45 6.23 15.59 -14.71
N ASP A 46 5.85 14.57 -15.47
CA ASP A 46 6.51 14.20 -16.73
C ASP A 46 5.73 14.77 -17.92
N GLU A 47 6.27 15.82 -18.52
CA GLU A 47 5.62 16.53 -19.63
C GLU A 47 5.45 15.67 -20.88
N SER A 48 6.44 14.82 -21.20
CA SER A 48 6.36 13.95 -22.39
C SER A 48 5.23 12.95 -22.21
N LYS A 49 5.18 12.31 -21.03
CA LYS A 49 4.11 11.35 -20.71
C LYS A 49 2.75 12.02 -20.60
N ALA A 50 2.67 13.27 -20.14
CA ALA A 50 1.44 14.04 -20.14
C ALA A 50 0.85 14.21 -21.55
N VAL A 51 1.72 14.51 -22.54
CA VAL A 51 1.33 14.62 -23.94
C VAL A 51 0.89 13.26 -24.49
N GLU A 52 1.67 12.20 -24.28
CA GLU A 52 1.32 10.84 -24.72
C GLU A 52 -0.02 10.37 -24.15
N MET A 53 -0.29 10.60 -22.86
CA MET A 53 -1.57 10.27 -22.22
C MET A 53 -2.73 11.03 -22.86
N ALA A 54 -2.55 12.34 -23.09
CA ALA A 54 -3.58 13.15 -23.72
C ALA A 54 -3.88 12.72 -25.16
N ASP A 55 -2.86 12.36 -25.93
CA ASP A 55 -3.02 11.90 -27.30
C ASP A 55 -3.75 10.54 -27.33
N HIS A 56 -3.40 9.63 -26.41
CA HIS A 56 -4.12 8.36 -26.24
C HIS A 56 -5.59 8.58 -25.85
N LEU A 57 -5.89 9.52 -24.95
CA LEU A 57 -7.27 9.86 -24.59
C LEU A 57 -8.04 10.41 -25.81
N ASN A 58 -7.43 11.31 -26.60
CA ASN A 58 -8.04 11.85 -27.82
C ASN A 58 -8.30 10.78 -28.88
N GLU A 59 -7.40 9.82 -29.05
CA GLU A 59 -7.59 8.67 -29.95
C GLU A 59 -8.81 7.82 -29.51
N ASN A 60 -8.93 7.54 -28.21
CA ASN A 60 -10.09 6.83 -27.67
C ASN A 60 -11.40 7.61 -27.85
N ILE A 61 -11.37 8.94 -27.73
CA ILE A 61 -12.53 9.81 -28.04
C ILE A 61 -12.91 9.66 -29.52
N TRP A 62 -11.93 9.77 -30.43
CA TRP A 62 -12.17 9.70 -31.86
C TRP A 62 -12.75 8.35 -32.31
N ASN A 63 -12.32 7.27 -31.66
CA ASN A 63 -12.80 5.91 -31.94
C ASN A 63 -14.15 5.58 -31.26
N GLY A 64 -14.72 6.49 -30.46
CA GLY A 64 -15.99 6.25 -29.75
C GLY A 64 -15.90 5.26 -28.59
N ASN A 65 -14.69 5.01 -28.06
CA ASN A 65 -14.46 3.97 -27.04
C ASN A 65 -15.16 4.25 -25.70
N TYR A 66 -15.63 5.48 -25.48
CA TYR A 66 -16.34 5.89 -24.26
C TYR A 66 -17.87 5.98 -24.44
N ASP A 67 -18.38 5.83 -25.67
CA ASP A 67 -19.78 6.13 -25.99
C ASP A 67 -20.74 5.16 -25.32
N SER A 68 -20.38 3.86 -25.29
CA SER A 68 -21.20 2.81 -24.69
C SER A 68 -21.11 2.71 -23.17
N ILE A 69 -20.21 3.46 -22.53
CA ILE A 69 -20.03 3.40 -21.07
C ILE A 69 -21.17 4.16 -20.40
N GLN A 70 -21.99 3.44 -19.62
CA GLN A 70 -23.15 4.01 -18.93
C GLN A 70 -22.87 4.31 -17.45
N SER A 71 -22.00 3.54 -16.78
CA SER A 71 -21.71 3.76 -15.36
C SER A 71 -20.61 4.81 -15.17
N ALA A 72 -20.85 5.79 -14.31
CA ALA A 72 -19.85 6.81 -13.95
C ALA A 72 -18.59 6.21 -13.29
N THR A 73 -18.78 5.23 -12.40
CA THR A 73 -17.68 4.49 -11.76
C THR A 73 -16.86 3.71 -12.79
N GLU A 74 -17.53 3.04 -13.73
CA GLU A 74 -16.86 2.31 -14.81
C GLU A 74 -16.06 3.28 -15.71
N PHE A 75 -16.64 4.44 -16.01
CA PHE A 75 -15.96 5.47 -16.78
C PHE A 75 -14.67 5.97 -16.08
N ALA A 76 -14.74 6.31 -14.79
CA ALA A 76 -13.56 6.68 -14.00
C ALA A 76 -12.48 5.59 -13.99
N PHE A 77 -12.90 4.33 -13.86
CA PHE A 77 -12.00 3.18 -13.89
C PHE A 77 -11.29 3.05 -15.24
N ILE A 78 -12.03 3.11 -16.36
CA ILE A 78 -11.45 3.00 -17.70
C ILE A 78 -10.48 4.16 -17.98
N LEU A 79 -10.84 5.40 -17.63
CA LEU A 79 -9.93 6.55 -17.77
C LEU A 79 -8.64 6.34 -16.99
N THR A 80 -8.73 5.81 -15.76
CA THR A 80 -7.56 5.46 -14.95
C THR A 80 -6.68 4.42 -15.64
N GLN A 81 -7.26 3.38 -16.22
CA GLN A 81 -6.50 2.36 -16.96
C GLN A 81 -5.80 2.97 -18.18
N ASN A 82 -6.47 3.84 -18.94
CA ASN A 82 -5.91 4.46 -20.14
C ASN A 82 -4.73 5.38 -19.83
N ILE A 83 -4.80 6.18 -18.76
CA ILE A 83 -3.67 7.05 -18.38
C ILE A 83 -2.50 6.23 -17.80
N ARG A 84 -2.79 5.20 -16.99
CA ARG A 84 -1.75 4.34 -16.39
C ARG A 84 -1.05 3.44 -17.40
N SER A 85 -1.72 3.01 -18.46
CA SER A 85 -1.09 2.18 -19.50
C SER A 85 0.01 2.92 -20.28
N ILE A 86 0.05 4.25 -20.19
CA ILE A 86 1.07 5.09 -20.83
C ILE A 86 2.18 5.48 -19.85
N SER A 87 1.82 5.85 -18.62
CA SER A 87 2.75 6.37 -17.62
C SER A 87 3.39 5.30 -16.72
N ASN A 88 2.70 4.18 -16.48
CA ASN A 88 2.96 3.23 -15.40
C ASN A 88 2.92 3.85 -13.98
N ASP A 89 2.43 5.07 -13.85
CA ASP A 89 2.39 5.82 -12.60
C ASP A 89 1.15 5.42 -11.79
N LEU A 90 1.39 4.73 -10.68
CA LEU A 90 0.34 4.16 -9.85
C LEU A 90 -0.41 5.22 -9.02
N HIS A 91 0.08 6.45 -8.97
CA HIS A 91 -0.58 7.54 -8.27
C HIS A 91 -1.60 8.28 -9.13
N LEU A 92 -1.56 8.16 -10.46
CA LEU A 92 -2.59 8.70 -11.34
C LEU A 92 -3.90 7.91 -11.18
N GLU A 93 -4.98 8.56 -10.77
CA GLU A 93 -6.28 7.91 -10.58
C GLU A 93 -7.41 8.89 -10.81
N VAL A 94 -8.38 8.52 -11.65
CA VAL A 94 -9.66 9.23 -11.80
C VAL A 94 -10.67 8.59 -10.85
N LEU A 95 -11.28 9.40 -10.01
CA LEU A 95 -12.22 9.00 -8.99
C LEU A 95 -13.60 9.61 -9.28
N TYR A 96 -14.63 8.85 -8.96
CA TYR A 96 -16.02 9.27 -9.04
C TYR A 96 -16.68 9.16 -7.65
N SER A 97 -17.58 10.08 -7.34
CA SER A 97 -18.41 10.06 -6.13
C SER A 97 -19.85 10.43 -6.47
N ASP A 98 -20.82 9.71 -5.88
CA ASP A 98 -22.26 10.00 -6.03
C ASP A 98 -22.63 11.38 -5.46
N SER A 99 -21.79 11.94 -4.58
CA SER A 99 -21.92 13.32 -4.07
C SER A 99 -20.88 14.24 -4.71
N PRO A 100 -21.16 15.55 -4.85
CA PRO A 100 -20.22 16.51 -5.39
C PRO A 100 -18.86 16.46 -4.67
N VAL A 101 -17.79 16.41 -5.43
CA VAL A 101 -16.41 16.43 -4.93
C VAL A 101 -15.87 17.85 -4.93
N GLN A 102 -14.99 18.15 -3.99
CA GLN A 102 -14.19 19.38 -3.98
C GLN A 102 -12.72 18.96 -3.93
N ALA A 103 -11.88 19.61 -4.77
CA ALA A 103 -10.44 19.34 -4.78
C ALA A 103 -9.76 19.76 -3.46
N GLU A 104 -10.30 20.79 -2.81
CA GLU A 104 -9.93 21.19 -1.46
C GLU A 104 -11.00 20.68 -0.50
N SER A 105 -10.65 19.75 0.39
CA SER A 105 -11.55 19.36 1.46
C SER A 105 -11.73 20.54 2.42
N ASN A 106 -12.98 20.96 2.67
CA ASN A 106 -13.29 21.69 3.89
C ASN A 106 -12.85 20.81 5.07
N GLU A 107 -11.80 21.23 5.78
CA GLU A 107 -11.41 20.69 7.09
C GLU A 107 -12.66 20.77 7.99
N GLY A 108 -13.38 19.66 8.17
CA GLY A 108 -14.54 19.64 9.06
C GLY A 108 -15.68 18.66 8.77
N ASN A 109 -15.73 17.96 7.63
CA ASN A 109 -16.81 17.00 7.37
C ASN A 109 -16.34 15.55 7.51
N ASP A 110 -16.73 14.96 8.63
CA ASP A 110 -16.68 13.54 9.01
C ASP A 110 -15.28 12.88 9.00
N GLU A 111 -14.45 13.26 9.97
CA GLU A 111 -13.18 12.58 10.29
C GLU A 111 -13.37 11.13 10.76
N THR A 112 -14.61 10.61 10.85
CA THR A 112 -14.90 9.25 11.29
C THR A 112 -14.07 8.21 10.54
N TRP A 113 -13.87 8.36 9.23
CA TRP A 113 -13.02 7.43 8.46
C TRP A 113 -11.55 7.46 8.90
N LEU A 114 -11.03 8.65 9.25
CA LEU A 114 -9.64 8.84 9.69
C LEU A 114 -9.48 8.26 11.10
N ILE A 115 -10.44 8.53 11.99
CA ILE A 115 -10.45 7.97 13.34
C ILE A 115 -10.52 6.44 13.28
N ASP A 116 -11.44 5.87 12.50
CA ASP A 116 -11.53 4.41 12.30
C ASP A 116 -10.21 3.83 11.74
N LEU A 117 -9.59 4.52 10.78
CA LEU A 117 -8.29 4.10 10.23
C LEU A 117 -7.21 4.11 11.31
N LEU A 118 -7.13 5.16 12.13
CA LEU A 118 -6.15 5.33 13.20
C LEU A 118 -6.34 4.27 14.29
N GLU A 119 -7.56 4.08 14.78
CA GLU A 119 -7.88 3.10 15.84
C GLU A 119 -7.56 1.67 15.40
N ASN A 120 -7.96 1.28 14.19
CA ASN A 120 -7.71 -0.06 13.65
C ASN A 120 -6.23 -0.37 13.36
N ASN A 121 -5.35 0.63 13.48
CA ASN A 121 -3.93 0.53 13.18
C ASN A 121 -3.03 1.08 14.30
N GLY A 122 -3.57 1.22 15.51
CA GLY A 122 -2.80 1.62 16.69
C GLY A 122 -2.16 2.99 16.54
N TYR A 123 -2.84 3.92 15.87
CA TYR A 123 -2.37 5.29 15.63
C TYR A 123 -0.96 5.33 15.01
N GLY A 124 -0.72 4.48 14.00
CA GLY A 124 0.53 4.42 13.24
C GLY A 124 1.56 3.40 13.76
N VAL A 125 1.38 2.85 14.97
CA VAL A 125 2.19 1.75 15.49
C VAL A 125 1.29 0.57 15.87
N LYS A 126 1.07 -0.33 14.91
CA LYS A 126 0.07 -1.40 15.02
C LYS A 126 0.46 -2.49 15.99
N LYS A 127 1.75 -2.84 16.02
CA LYS A 127 2.31 -3.84 16.95
C LYS A 127 3.68 -3.37 17.42
N LYS A 128 3.96 -3.61 18.71
CA LYS A 128 5.28 -3.45 19.31
C LYS A 128 5.63 -4.65 20.17
N LYS A 129 6.85 -5.17 20.07
CA LYS A 129 7.31 -6.35 20.80
C LYS A 129 8.82 -6.28 21.03
N ILE A 130 9.31 -6.93 22.08
CA ILE A 130 10.71 -7.32 22.22
C ILE A 130 10.79 -8.82 21.91
N LEU A 131 11.54 -9.17 20.88
CA LEU A 131 11.76 -10.54 20.40
C LEU A 131 12.94 -11.18 21.15
N ASP A 132 13.08 -12.51 21.00
CA ASP A 132 14.22 -13.25 21.55
C ASP A 132 15.54 -12.62 21.06
N GLY A 133 16.50 -12.45 21.97
CA GLY A 133 17.75 -11.74 21.69
C GLY A 133 17.70 -10.22 21.94
N ASN A 134 16.68 -9.75 22.66
CA ASN A 134 16.49 -8.33 22.98
C ASN A 134 16.37 -7.45 21.73
N ILE A 135 15.64 -7.95 20.72
CA ILE A 135 15.43 -7.27 19.44
C ILE A 135 14.08 -6.54 19.50
N GLY A 136 14.08 -5.22 19.35
CA GLY A 136 12.87 -4.44 19.19
C GLY A 136 12.16 -4.78 17.88
N TYR A 137 10.84 -4.82 17.90
CA TYR A 137 10.01 -4.99 16.71
C TYR A 137 8.88 -3.97 16.73
N LEU A 138 8.74 -3.20 15.64
CA LEU A 138 7.61 -2.29 15.42
C LEU A 138 6.98 -2.57 14.06
N GLU A 139 5.66 -2.68 14.02
CA GLU A 139 4.88 -2.79 12.78
C GLU A 139 4.22 -1.44 12.48
N ILE A 140 4.61 -0.84 11.35
CA ILE A 140 4.15 0.48 10.91
C ILE A 140 3.30 0.31 9.64
N PRO A 141 1.96 0.33 9.73
CA PRO A 141 1.07 0.09 8.58
C PRO A 141 0.85 1.33 7.71
N PHE A 142 1.19 2.51 8.21
CA PHE A 142 1.25 3.79 7.49
C PHE A 142 1.89 4.84 8.40
N PHE A 143 2.31 5.96 7.81
CA PHE A 143 2.71 7.16 8.55
C PHE A 143 1.50 8.09 8.68
N GLY A 144 0.94 8.20 9.89
CA GLY A 144 -0.26 9.00 10.14
C GLY A 144 0.03 10.48 10.44
N PRO A 145 -1.02 11.32 10.57
CA PRO A 145 -0.87 12.71 10.97
C PRO A 145 -0.15 12.86 12.30
N ILE A 146 0.84 13.77 12.38
CA ILE A 146 1.60 14.01 13.61
C ILE A 146 0.67 14.35 14.77
N THR A 147 -0.37 15.14 14.51
CA THR A 147 -1.38 15.56 15.49
C THR A 147 -2.09 14.39 16.19
N HIS A 148 -2.10 13.20 15.59
CA HIS A 148 -2.74 12.00 16.13
C HIS A 148 -1.75 10.90 16.51
N CYS A 149 -0.63 10.82 15.80
CA CYS A 149 0.28 9.67 15.87
C CYS A 149 1.59 9.94 16.65
N ALA A 150 1.91 11.20 16.97
CA ALA A 150 3.19 11.54 17.62
C ALA A 150 3.39 10.82 18.96
N ASP A 151 2.36 10.77 19.81
CA ASP A 151 2.45 10.13 21.13
C ASP A 151 2.64 8.61 21.02
N SER A 152 1.91 7.97 20.10
CA SER A 152 2.04 6.53 19.83
C SER A 152 3.43 6.18 19.30
N LEU A 153 3.98 7.03 18.43
CA LEU A 153 5.35 6.89 17.94
C LEU A 153 6.37 7.06 19.08
N PHE A 154 6.23 8.11 19.90
CA PHE A 154 7.10 8.37 21.04
C PHE A 154 7.10 7.19 22.02
N GLU A 155 5.94 6.68 22.41
CA GLU A 155 5.83 5.54 23.32
C GLU A 155 6.40 4.25 22.73
N ALA A 156 6.32 4.07 21.41
CA ALA A 156 6.95 2.95 20.73
C ALA A 156 8.48 3.06 20.77
N MET A 157 9.04 4.23 20.47
CA MET A 157 10.49 4.48 20.50
C MET A 157 11.07 4.37 21.90
N LYS A 158 10.35 4.88 22.91
CA LYS A 158 10.70 4.71 24.32
C LYS A 158 10.64 3.24 24.74
N PHE A 159 9.63 2.48 24.30
CA PHE A 159 9.49 1.06 24.61
C PHE A 159 10.68 0.22 24.09
N ILE A 160 11.21 0.55 22.90
CA ILE A 160 12.33 -0.18 22.29
C ILE A 160 13.71 0.42 22.62
N SER A 161 13.81 1.50 23.40
CA SER A 161 15.07 2.26 23.53
C SER A 161 16.26 1.42 24.03
N GLU A 162 16.00 0.47 24.92
CA GLU A 162 17.01 -0.41 25.55
C GLU A 162 17.23 -1.74 24.81
N THR A 163 16.57 -1.94 23.66
CA THR A 163 16.82 -3.11 22.81
C THR A 163 18.18 -3.02 22.13
N ASP A 164 18.78 -4.14 21.77
CA ASP A 164 20.12 -4.18 21.16
C ASP A 164 20.08 -3.97 19.64
N ALA A 165 18.94 -4.25 19.00
CA ALA A 165 18.69 -4.04 17.57
C ALA A 165 17.18 -3.84 17.32
N LEU A 166 16.82 -3.31 16.16
CA LEU A 166 15.43 -3.02 15.78
C LEU A 166 15.08 -3.61 14.41
N ILE A 167 13.93 -4.29 14.34
CA ILE A 167 13.25 -4.67 13.09
C ILE A 167 12.00 -3.79 12.94
N LEU A 168 11.97 -2.99 11.88
CA LEU A 168 10.81 -2.22 11.46
C LEU A 168 10.07 -2.97 10.34
N ASP A 169 8.83 -3.34 10.59
CA ASP A 169 8.00 -4.03 9.62
C ASP A 169 7.13 -3.03 8.84
N LEU A 170 7.51 -2.80 7.57
CA LEU A 170 6.80 -1.96 6.62
C LEU A 170 6.08 -2.79 5.55
N ARG A 171 5.96 -4.11 5.71
CA ARG A 171 5.34 -5.00 4.72
C ARG A 171 3.88 -4.65 4.44
N GLU A 172 3.20 -4.00 5.38
CA GLU A 172 1.83 -3.50 5.23
C GLU A 172 1.77 -1.96 5.07
N CYS A 173 2.93 -1.27 4.99
CA CYS A 173 2.99 0.19 5.01
C CYS A 173 2.50 0.82 3.68
N ARG A 174 1.34 1.48 3.70
CA ARG A 174 0.67 1.97 2.47
C ARG A 174 0.90 3.44 2.14
N GLY A 175 1.78 4.12 2.85
CA GLY A 175 2.17 5.50 2.56
C GLY A 175 2.19 6.40 3.78
N SER A 176 2.14 7.70 3.52
CA SER A 176 2.03 8.74 4.54
C SER A 176 0.80 9.61 4.32
N LEU A 177 0.12 9.94 5.41
CA LEU A 177 -0.97 10.92 5.46
C LEU A 177 -0.46 12.31 5.87
N ASP A 178 0.82 12.44 6.25
CA ASP A 178 1.42 13.69 6.68
C ASP A 178 2.88 13.78 6.20
N PRO A 179 3.25 14.83 5.44
CA PRO A 179 4.60 14.97 4.89
C PRO A 179 5.69 15.14 5.97
N ASN A 180 5.33 15.42 7.21
CA ASN A 180 6.30 15.66 8.29
C ASN A 180 6.52 14.43 9.19
N MET A 181 5.67 13.40 9.11
CA MET A 181 5.80 12.22 9.97
C MET A 181 7.09 11.43 9.67
N ILE A 182 7.45 11.27 8.39
CA ILE A 182 8.70 10.59 7.99
C ILE A 182 9.94 11.36 8.46
N PRO A 183 10.03 12.70 8.25
CA PRO A 183 11.05 13.54 8.88
C PRO A 183 11.17 13.38 10.39
N LEU A 184 10.04 13.38 11.11
CA LEU A 184 9.99 13.20 12.55
C LEU A 184 10.53 11.83 12.96
N PHE A 185 10.06 10.77 12.31
CA PHE A 185 10.48 9.41 12.61
C PHE A 185 11.97 9.18 12.30
N SER A 186 12.44 9.72 11.17
CA SER A 186 13.84 9.70 10.78
C SER A 186 14.76 10.37 11.81
N GLY A 187 14.27 11.41 12.51
CA GLY A 187 15.02 12.12 13.56
C GLY A 187 15.46 11.24 14.74
N TYR A 188 14.82 10.08 14.96
CA TYR A 188 15.25 9.11 15.97
C TYR A 188 16.51 8.33 15.57
N PHE A 189 16.84 8.25 14.29
CA PHE A 189 17.85 7.32 13.79
C PHE A 189 19.20 7.97 13.44
N PHE A 190 19.27 9.31 13.49
CA PHE A 190 20.47 10.09 13.19
C PHE A 190 20.82 11.06 14.31
N ASP A 191 22.12 11.17 14.63
CA ASP A 191 22.60 12.08 15.67
C ASP A 191 22.33 13.54 15.31
N GLN A 192 22.59 13.91 14.05
CA GLN A 192 22.32 15.23 13.47
C GLN A 192 21.23 15.14 12.39
N PRO A 193 20.54 16.25 12.08
CA PRO A 193 19.67 16.32 10.90
C PRO A 193 20.38 15.87 9.63
N VAL A 194 19.71 15.05 8.85
CA VAL A 194 20.18 14.60 7.53
C VAL A 194 19.19 15.01 6.46
N HIS A 195 19.68 15.34 5.28
CA HIS A 195 18.86 15.65 4.12
C HIS A 195 18.26 14.34 3.60
N LEU A 196 16.93 14.23 3.56
CA LEU A 196 16.25 13.02 3.14
C LEU A 196 16.04 13.04 1.62
N PHE A 197 15.27 14.02 1.15
CA PHE A 197 14.93 14.18 -0.26
C PHE A 197 14.51 15.62 -0.57
N ASP A 198 14.41 15.92 -1.86
CA ASP A 198 13.83 17.13 -2.40
C ASP A 198 12.54 16.82 -3.19
N PHE A 199 11.56 17.71 -3.10
CA PHE A 199 10.38 17.71 -3.96
C PHE A 199 10.51 18.83 -5.00
N GLU A 200 10.63 18.44 -6.26
CA GLU A 200 10.59 19.35 -7.40
C GLU A 200 9.14 19.48 -7.90
N ASN A 201 8.57 20.67 -7.88
CA ASN A 201 7.22 20.94 -8.37
C ASN A 201 7.25 21.55 -9.77
N ARG A 202 6.67 20.88 -10.77
CA ARG A 202 6.65 21.35 -12.16
C ARG A 202 5.93 22.69 -12.31
N LYS A 203 4.70 22.78 -11.80
CA LYS A 203 3.80 23.93 -12.02
C LYS A 203 4.28 25.19 -11.30
N LYS A 204 4.80 25.03 -10.08
CA LYS A 204 5.30 26.14 -9.26
C LYS A 204 6.76 26.48 -9.54
N ASN A 205 7.49 25.60 -10.23
CA ASN A 205 8.94 25.70 -10.44
C ASN A 205 9.70 25.92 -9.12
N THR A 206 9.38 25.10 -8.11
CA THR A 206 9.96 25.18 -6.77
C THR A 206 10.63 23.87 -6.40
N LEU A 207 11.71 23.95 -5.63
CA LEU A 207 12.37 22.83 -4.98
C LEU A 207 12.17 22.95 -3.46
N LYS A 208 11.54 21.97 -2.83
CA LYS A 208 11.35 21.91 -1.38
C LYS A 208 12.23 20.80 -0.80
N GLN A 209 13.13 21.16 0.10
CA GLN A 209 13.97 20.18 0.79
C GLN A 209 13.29 19.64 2.04
N MET A 210 13.46 18.35 2.29
CA MET A 210 12.97 17.68 3.50
C MET A 210 14.15 17.10 4.28
N TRP A 211 14.21 17.46 5.57
CA TRP A 211 15.30 17.09 6.47
C TRP A 211 14.72 16.33 7.66
N SER A 212 15.49 15.37 8.19
CA SER A 212 15.09 14.70 9.44
C SER A 212 15.00 15.69 10.60
N ALA A 213 14.10 15.42 11.54
CA ALA A 213 13.90 16.30 12.69
C ALA A 213 15.17 16.37 13.56
N ALA A 214 15.61 17.60 13.88
CA ALA A 214 16.77 17.82 14.74
C ALA A 214 16.53 17.33 16.18
N TYR A 215 15.31 17.52 16.65
CA TYR A 215 14.85 17.10 17.96
C TYR A 215 13.69 16.10 17.80
N VAL A 216 13.72 15.06 18.62
CA VAL A 216 12.62 14.13 18.82
C VAL A 216 12.38 13.97 20.32
N PRO A 217 11.14 13.74 20.77
CA PRO A 217 10.89 13.43 22.17
C PRO A 217 11.50 12.07 22.53
N GLY A 218 12.17 11.97 23.68
CA GLY A 218 12.75 10.70 24.14
C GLY A 218 14.12 10.35 23.53
N PRO A 219 14.61 9.12 23.79
CA PRO A 219 15.93 8.71 23.35
C PRO A 219 15.95 8.44 21.84
N LYS A 220 16.99 8.94 21.17
CA LYS A 220 17.34 8.53 19.80
C LYS A 220 17.85 7.09 19.81
N TYR A 221 17.56 6.34 18.75
CA TYR A 221 17.99 4.96 18.55
C TYR A 221 19.25 4.90 17.67
N LEU A 222 20.36 5.34 18.25
CA LEU A 222 21.65 5.52 17.56
C LEU A 222 22.58 4.31 17.73
N GLY A 223 23.41 4.04 16.73
CA GLY A 223 24.51 3.06 16.81
C GLY A 223 24.09 1.58 16.91
N LYS A 224 22.78 1.29 16.80
CA LYS A 224 22.21 -0.06 16.90
C LYS A 224 21.73 -0.56 15.54
N PRO A 225 21.87 -1.86 15.24
CA PRO A 225 21.41 -2.45 13.98
C PRO A 225 19.92 -2.14 13.73
N LEU A 226 19.61 -1.78 12.48
CA LEU A 226 18.26 -1.51 12.02
C LEU A 226 17.97 -2.28 10.74
N TYR A 227 16.93 -3.09 10.80
CA TYR A 227 16.46 -3.91 9.70
C TYR A 227 15.05 -3.45 9.33
N ILE A 228 14.77 -3.29 8.04
CA ILE A 228 13.47 -2.88 7.53
C ILE A 228 12.91 -4.01 6.67
N LEU A 229 11.67 -4.42 6.94
CA LEU A 229 10.98 -5.45 6.17
C LEU A 229 10.06 -4.81 5.15
N THR A 230 10.15 -5.23 3.88
CA THR A 230 9.31 -4.71 2.78
C THR A 230 8.55 -5.82 2.06
N SER A 231 7.42 -5.46 1.45
CA SER A 231 6.66 -6.36 0.57
C SER A 231 6.25 -5.62 -0.72
N GLY A 232 5.67 -6.36 -1.68
CA GLY A 232 5.01 -5.75 -2.85
C GLY A 232 3.79 -4.88 -2.53
N ARG A 233 3.38 -4.79 -1.25
CA ARG A 233 2.35 -3.86 -0.77
C ARG A 233 2.91 -2.53 -0.26
N THR A 234 4.18 -2.52 0.17
CA THR A 234 4.83 -1.30 0.70
C THR A 234 4.79 -0.23 -0.38
N PHE A 235 4.21 0.94 -0.07
CA PHE A 235 3.90 1.97 -1.07
C PHE A 235 4.10 3.40 -0.55
N SER A 236 4.42 4.33 -1.45
CA SER A 236 4.45 5.78 -1.19
C SER A 236 5.37 6.13 -0.01
N GLY A 237 4.91 6.87 1.00
CA GLY A 237 5.71 7.18 2.19
C GLY A 237 6.38 5.97 2.88
N GLY A 238 5.81 4.75 2.78
CA GLY A 238 6.46 3.53 3.24
C GLY A 238 7.76 3.21 2.48
N GLU A 239 7.75 3.48 1.18
CA GLU A 239 8.90 3.35 0.29
C GLU A 239 9.91 4.47 0.51
N GLU A 240 9.45 5.71 0.70
CA GLU A 240 10.31 6.87 1.02
C GLU A 240 11.19 6.58 2.23
N PHE A 241 10.58 6.22 3.36
CA PHE A 241 11.35 5.92 4.57
C PHE A 241 12.32 4.74 4.37
N ALA A 242 11.90 3.68 3.68
CA ALA A 242 12.77 2.53 3.39
C ALA A 242 13.96 2.93 2.50
N TYR A 243 13.70 3.72 1.45
CA TYR A 243 14.70 4.19 0.50
C TYR A 243 15.70 5.13 1.17
N ASP A 244 15.23 6.07 1.99
CA ASP A 244 16.08 6.99 2.73
C ASP A 244 16.99 6.25 3.70
N MET A 245 16.43 5.37 4.53
CA MET A 245 17.23 4.62 5.52
C MET A 245 18.26 3.71 4.85
N LYS A 246 17.94 3.13 3.69
CA LYS A 246 18.89 2.35 2.90
C LYS A 246 20.04 3.20 2.39
N HIS A 247 19.75 4.29 1.67
CA HIS A 247 20.78 5.05 0.95
C HIS A 247 21.57 6.00 1.87
N LEU A 248 21.01 6.38 3.02
CA LEU A 248 21.75 7.04 4.11
C LEU A 248 22.61 6.04 4.91
N GLY A 249 22.63 4.76 4.54
CA GLY A 249 23.43 3.72 5.18
C GLY A 249 23.00 3.39 6.61
N ARG A 250 21.73 3.66 6.95
CA ARG A 250 21.21 3.49 8.32
C ARG A 250 20.56 2.13 8.54
N ALA A 251 19.92 1.55 7.53
CA ALA A 251 19.18 0.29 7.66
C ALA A 251 19.53 -0.70 6.55
N LYS A 252 19.36 -1.99 6.87
CA LYS A 252 19.36 -3.08 5.91
C LYS A 252 17.93 -3.49 5.56
N LEU A 253 17.60 -3.61 4.29
CA LEU A 253 16.25 -3.94 3.81
C LEU A 253 16.14 -5.42 3.42
N LEU A 254 15.08 -6.08 3.88
CA LEU A 254 14.80 -7.48 3.61
C LEU A 254 13.35 -7.66 3.14
N GLY A 255 13.14 -8.57 2.18
CA GLY A 255 11.80 -8.90 1.71
C GLY A 255 11.69 -8.74 0.21
N GLN A 256 10.60 -8.14 -0.27
CA GLN A 256 10.34 -8.00 -1.71
C GLN A 256 10.54 -6.57 -2.18
N VAL A 257 10.71 -6.43 -3.50
CA VAL A 257 10.61 -5.15 -4.20
C VAL A 257 9.26 -4.50 -3.88
N THR A 258 9.30 -3.23 -3.50
CA THR A 258 8.10 -2.47 -3.14
C THR A 258 7.28 -2.09 -4.37
N LYS A 259 6.13 -1.44 -4.16
CA LYS A 259 5.12 -1.29 -5.19
C LYS A 259 5.46 -0.25 -6.28
N GLY A 260 6.31 0.73 -6.00
CA GLY A 260 6.84 1.66 -6.99
C GLY A 260 6.06 2.96 -7.17
N GLY A 261 5.58 3.59 -6.10
CA GLY A 261 4.98 4.93 -6.18
C GLY A 261 5.80 5.94 -5.40
N ALA A 262 6.54 6.82 -6.07
CA ALA A 262 7.42 7.79 -5.45
C ALA A 262 6.88 9.22 -5.44
N ASN A 263 6.13 9.61 -6.46
CA ASN A 263 5.78 11.01 -6.69
C ASN A 263 4.50 11.46 -5.93
N PRO A 264 4.54 12.56 -5.15
CA PRO A 264 3.37 13.08 -4.45
C PRO A 264 2.24 13.47 -5.41
N LYS A 265 1.02 13.06 -5.06
CA LYS A 265 -0.19 13.29 -5.86
C LYS A 265 -1.09 14.35 -5.24
N PHE A 266 -1.72 15.14 -6.10
CA PHE A 266 -2.61 16.23 -5.73
C PHE A 266 -3.96 16.06 -6.42
N PRO A 267 -5.09 16.22 -5.69
CA PRO A 267 -6.41 16.15 -6.28
C PRO A 267 -6.68 17.36 -7.16
N VAL A 268 -7.30 17.12 -8.31
CA VAL A 268 -7.80 18.15 -9.23
C VAL A 268 -9.22 17.78 -9.62
N GLN A 269 -10.15 18.70 -9.44
CA GLN A 269 -11.53 18.50 -9.82
C GLN A 269 -11.68 18.53 -11.34
N LEU A 270 -12.37 17.54 -11.91
CA LEU A 270 -12.66 17.44 -13.34
C LEU A 270 -14.08 17.84 -13.68
N SER A 271 -15.04 17.58 -12.79
CA SER A 271 -16.43 18.04 -12.87
C SER A 271 -17.06 17.96 -11.47
N GLU A 272 -18.37 18.20 -11.34
CA GLU A 272 -19.06 18.15 -10.04
C GLU A 272 -18.79 16.84 -9.27
N ASN A 273 -18.78 15.68 -9.94
CA ASN A 273 -18.66 14.36 -9.31
C ASN A 273 -17.32 13.63 -9.56
N PHE A 274 -16.41 14.23 -10.34
CA PHE A 274 -15.17 13.60 -10.75
C PHE A 274 -13.96 14.39 -10.28
N LEU A 275 -12.96 13.67 -9.76
CA LEU A 275 -11.61 14.19 -9.55
C LEU A 275 -10.56 13.31 -10.22
N VAL A 276 -9.38 13.86 -10.44
CA VAL A 276 -8.17 13.10 -10.75
C VAL A 276 -7.10 13.41 -9.71
N THR A 277 -6.34 12.41 -9.29
CA THR A 277 -5.10 12.64 -8.54
C THR A 277 -3.94 12.68 -9.51
N ILE A 278 -3.20 13.80 -9.54
CA ILE A 278 -2.10 14.04 -10.48
C ILE A 278 -0.80 14.18 -9.69
N PRO A 279 0.23 13.38 -10.02
CA PRO A 279 1.59 13.60 -9.54
C PRO A 279 2.16 14.88 -10.14
N MET A 280 2.23 15.94 -9.34
CA MET A 280 2.73 17.26 -9.76
C MET A 280 4.15 17.52 -9.26
N GLU A 281 4.66 16.64 -8.41
CA GLU A 281 5.97 16.73 -7.78
C GLU A 281 6.81 15.49 -8.07
N ARG A 282 8.12 15.68 -8.22
CA ARG A 282 9.11 14.60 -8.30
C ARG A 282 9.86 14.52 -6.98
N SER A 283 9.86 13.34 -6.38
CA SER A 283 10.73 13.02 -5.24
C SER A 283 12.15 12.77 -5.74
N ILE A 284 13.16 13.37 -5.12
CA ILE A 284 14.57 13.20 -5.48
C ILE A 284 15.34 12.93 -4.19
N ASN A 285 15.81 11.71 -3.98
CA ASN A 285 16.58 11.38 -2.78
C ASN A 285 17.96 12.07 -2.79
N SER A 286 18.35 12.60 -1.63
CA SER A 286 19.54 13.46 -1.47
C SER A 286 20.87 12.76 -1.77
N VAL A 287 20.92 11.43 -1.61
CA VAL A 287 22.13 10.63 -1.83
C VAL A 287 22.21 10.13 -3.26
N THR A 288 21.11 9.58 -3.78
CA THR A 288 21.10 8.92 -5.09
C THR A 288 20.83 9.85 -6.27
N GLY A 289 20.24 11.02 -6.02
CA GLY A 289 19.81 11.96 -7.06
C GLY A 289 18.65 11.44 -7.93
N THR A 290 17.98 10.37 -7.51
CA THR A 290 16.84 9.73 -8.21
C THR A 290 15.80 9.24 -7.20
N ASN A 291 14.82 8.43 -7.64
CA ASN A 291 13.79 7.82 -6.80
C ASN A 291 13.43 6.39 -7.25
N TRP A 292 12.36 5.83 -6.65
CA TRP A 292 11.86 4.47 -6.87
C TRP A 292 10.59 4.39 -7.75
N GLU A 293 10.22 5.48 -8.44
CA GLU A 293 8.99 5.53 -9.26
C GLU A 293 8.98 4.38 -10.29
N ALA A 294 7.85 3.66 -10.36
CA ALA A 294 7.60 2.49 -11.21
C ALA A 294 8.50 1.26 -10.97
N VAL A 295 9.67 1.39 -10.35
CA VAL A 295 10.63 0.29 -10.13
C VAL A 295 10.59 -0.30 -8.73
N GLY A 296 10.09 0.46 -7.76
CA GLY A 296 10.11 0.08 -6.34
C GLY A 296 11.50 0.13 -5.71
N VAL A 297 11.52 0.17 -4.38
CA VAL A 297 12.72 0.07 -3.56
C VAL A 297 13.19 -1.38 -3.59
N GLN A 298 14.43 -1.57 -4.05
CA GLN A 298 15.08 -2.86 -4.05
C GLN A 298 15.57 -3.20 -2.63
N PRO A 299 15.22 -4.36 -2.06
CA PRO A 299 15.77 -4.79 -0.78
C PRO A 299 17.26 -5.11 -0.91
N ASP A 300 17.99 -5.14 0.21
CA ASP A 300 19.38 -5.61 0.23
C ASP A 300 19.47 -7.14 0.20
N VAL A 301 18.43 -7.81 0.72
CA VAL A 301 18.24 -9.25 0.60
C VAL A 301 16.82 -9.52 0.11
N GLU A 302 16.71 -9.90 -1.16
CA GLU A 302 15.42 -10.23 -1.78
C GLU A 302 14.95 -11.63 -1.37
N MET A 303 13.70 -11.75 -0.96
CA MET A 303 13.04 -13.00 -0.58
C MET A 303 11.52 -12.85 -0.53
N HIS A 304 10.77 -13.94 -0.39
CA HIS A 304 9.33 -13.88 -0.13
C HIS A 304 9.06 -13.10 1.18
N ALA A 305 8.22 -12.06 1.15
CA ALA A 305 8.04 -11.13 2.28
C ALA A 305 7.56 -11.82 3.56
N ALA A 306 6.85 -12.94 3.44
CA ALA A 306 6.40 -13.75 4.57
C ALA A 306 7.56 -14.32 5.41
N LEU A 307 8.73 -14.57 4.78
CA LEU A 307 9.94 -15.08 5.42
C LEU A 307 10.83 -13.98 6.02
N ALA A 308 10.62 -12.71 5.63
CA ALA A 308 11.52 -11.61 5.96
C ALA A 308 11.72 -11.36 7.46
N LEU A 309 10.68 -11.58 8.29
CA LEU A 309 10.79 -11.42 9.75
C LEU A 309 11.68 -12.50 10.38
N HIS A 310 11.56 -13.75 9.94
CA HIS A 310 12.39 -14.84 10.44
C HIS A 310 13.85 -14.61 10.02
N GLN A 311 14.09 -14.33 8.75
CA GLN A 311 15.43 -14.07 8.24
C GLN A 311 16.05 -12.81 8.87
N GLY A 312 15.26 -11.75 9.09
CA GLY A 312 15.71 -10.55 9.78
C GLY A 312 16.16 -10.83 11.21
N GLN A 313 15.44 -11.67 11.96
CA GLN A 313 15.86 -12.09 13.30
C GLN A 313 17.16 -12.89 13.27
N VAL A 314 17.30 -13.85 12.33
CA VAL A 314 18.54 -14.62 12.16
C VAL A 314 19.72 -13.69 11.92
N MET A 315 19.59 -12.76 10.97
CA MET A 315 20.69 -11.85 10.61
C MET A 315 21.04 -10.87 11.73
N VAL A 316 20.04 -10.36 12.46
CA VAL A 316 20.27 -9.51 13.63
C VAL A 316 21.02 -10.29 14.71
N LEU A 317 20.62 -11.52 15.01
CA LEU A 317 21.30 -12.34 16.02
C LEU A 317 22.76 -12.63 15.62
N GLU A 318 23.02 -12.92 14.34
CA GLU A 318 24.37 -13.10 13.80
C GLU A 318 25.22 -11.83 13.94
N GLU A 319 24.65 -10.66 13.64
CA GLU A 319 25.33 -9.36 13.76
C GLU A 319 25.64 -9.00 15.23
N LEU A 320 24.69 -9.24 16.14
CA LEU A 320 24.91 -9.05 17.58
C LEU A 320 26.00 -9.99 18.11
N LEU A 321 25.97 -11.28 17.71
CA LEU A 321 26.99 -12.26 18.08
C LEU A 321 28.40 -11.87 17.61
N ALA A 322 28.52 -11.25 16.44
CA ALA A 322 29.81 -10.84 15.89
C ALA A 322 30.52 -9.75 16.72
N THR A 323 29.77 -9.01 17.55
CA THR A 323 30.29 -7.87 18.31
C THR A 323 30.20 -8.03 19.83
N GLU A 324 29.35 -8.92 20.32
CA GLU A 324 29.15 -9.17 21.75
C GLU A 324 30.37 -9.86 22.39
N LYS A 325 30.74 -9.39 23.60
CA LYS A 325 31.92 -9.85 24.35
C LYS A 325 31.56 -10.47 25.69
N ASP A 326 30.37 -10.21 26.23
CA ASP A 326 29.92 -10.81 27.48
C ASP A 326 29.59 -12.31 27.24
N PRO A 327 30.28 -13.24 27.92
CA PRO A 327 30.09 -14.68 27.69
C PRO A 327 28.66 -15.17 27.94
N LYS A 328 27.93 -14.56 28.89
CA LYS A 328 26.54 -14.92 29.16
C LYS A 328 25.63 -14.47 28.02
N LYS A 329 25.82 -13.26 27.52
CA LYS A 329 25.05 -12.75 26.38
C LYS A 329 25.37 -13.53 25.11
N VAL A 330 26.64 -13.84 24.83
CA VAL A 330 27.04 -14.70 23.71
C VAL A 330 26.36 -16.07 23.79
N SER A 331 26.33 -16.71 24.97
CA SER A 331 25.64 -17.98 25.16
C SER A 331 24.13 -17.87 24.88
N GLN A 332 23.49 -16.79 25.33
CA GLN A 332 22.05 -16.57 25.12
C GLN A 332 21.73 -16.33 23.64
N LEU A 333 22.51 -15.49 22.97
CA LEU A 333 22.32 -15.18 21.55
C LEU A 333 22.52 -16.44 20.69
N ASN A 334 23.51 -17.28 20.99
CA ASN A 334 23.70 -18.56 20.29
C ASN A 334 22.49 -19.48 20.47
N GLN A 335 21.94 -19.61 21.69
CA GLN A 335 20.73 -20.41 21.92
C GLN A 335 19.54 -19.90 21.11
N ASN A 336 19.36 -18.58 21.04
CA ASN A 336 18.29 -17.97 20.24
C ASN A 336 18.50 -18.22 18.75
N LEU A 337 19.74 -18.11 18.26
CA LEU A 337 20.08 -18.32 16.85
C LEU A 337 19.86 -19.77 16.44
N GLU A 338 20.30 -20.74 17.24
CA GLU A 338 20.08 -22.17 16.96
C GLU A 338 18.58 -22.50 16.97
N LYS A 339 17.81 -22.01 17.95
CA LYS A 339 16.35 -22.15 17.95
C LYS A 339 15.72 -21.62 16.66
N MET A 340 16.15 -20.44 16.20
CA MET A 340 15.64 -19.85 14.95
C MET A 340 16.00 -20.69 13.73
N LYS A 341 17.20 -21.28 13.69
CA LYS A 341 17.65 -22.18 12.61
C LYS A 341 16.93 -23.54 12.62
N GLU A 342 16.43 -23.98 13.76
CA GLU A 342 15.61 -25.20 13.88
C GLU A 342 14.13 -24.95 13.49
N THR A 343 13.63 -23.73 13.68
CA THR A 343 12.22 -23.37 13.39
C THR A 343 12.09 -22.55 12.10
N ILE A 344 12.62 -23.05 10.99
CA ILE A 344 12.52 -22.38 9.68
C ILE A 344 11.06 -22.43 9.21
N PRO A 345 10.41 -21.29 8.94
CA PRO A 345 9.06 -21.27 8.41
C PRO A 345 9.03 -21.85 6.99
N GLU A 346 8.14 -22.80 6.74
CA GLU A 346 7.95 -23.41 5.43
C GLU A 346 6.67 -22.90 4.76
N LEU A 347 6.80 -22.39 3.54
CA LEU A 347 5.67 -22.08 2.67
C LEU A 347 5.24 -23.35 1.91
N LYS A 348 3.94 -23.50 1.70
CA LYS A 348 3.35 -24.49 0.79
C LYS A 348 3.02 -23.80 -0.53
N CYS A 349 3.30 -24.49 -1.62
CA CYS A 349 2.88 -24.08 -2.95
C CYS A 349 1.47 -24.61 -3.19
N VAL A 350 0.52 -23.71 -3.43
CA VAL A 350 -0.89 -24.04 -3.65
C VAL A 350 -1.32 -23.55 -5.02
N GLU A 351 -1.90 -24.44 -5.80
CA GLU A 351 -2.46 -24.13 -7.12
C GLU A 351 -3.78 -23.36 -6.97
N ILE A 352 -3.95 -22.33 -7.79
CA ILE A 352 -5.18 -21.57 -7.97
C ILE A 352 -5.60 -21.70 -9.42
N SER A 353 -6.80 -22.23 -9.65
CA SER A 353 -7.36 -22.44 -10.99
C SER A 353 -8.71 -21.73 -11.10
N LEU A 354 -8.92 -21.01 -12.20
CA LEU A 354 -10.12 -20.24 -12.50
C LEU A 354 -10.62 -20.59 -13.91
N THR A 355 -11.82 -21.16 -14.01
CA THR A 355 -12.45 -21.46 -15.31
C THR A 355 -13.06 -20.21 -15.94
N GLY A 356 -12.89 -20.03 -17.26
CA GLY A 356 -13.51 -18.95 -18.03
C GLY A 356 -12.63 -17.69 -18.18
N TYR A 357 -13.27 -16.52 -18.34
CA TYR A 357 -12.62 -15.23 -18.60
C TYR A 357 -11.68 -15.21 -19.84
N PRO A 358 -12.16 -15.62 -21.04
CA PRO A 358 -11.32 -15.67 -22.23
C PRO A 358 -10.88 -14.29 -22.72
N GLU A 359 -11.61 -13.22 -22.38
CA GLU A 359 -11.27 -11.86 -22.77
C GLU A 359 -10.38 -11.12 -21.75
N ALA A 360 -10.13 -11.71 -20.58
CA ALA A 360 -9.27 -11.09 -19.59
C ALA A 360 -7.83 -10.98 -20.13
N LYS A 361 -7.18 -9.85 -19.85
CA LYS A 361 -5.78 -9.62 -20.26
C LYS A 361 -4.82 -10.12 -19.20
N GLN A 362 -5.20 -9.94 -17.93
CA GLN A 362 -4.41 -10.32 -16.78
C GLN A 362 -5.29 -10.69 -15.60
N ILE A 363 -4.94 -11.78 -14.93
CA ILE A 363 -5.53 -12.18 -13.64
C ILE A 363 -4.39 -12.44 -12.67
N LEU A 364 -4.53 -11.95 -11.44
CA LEU A 364 -3.62 -12.27 -10.34
C LEU A 364 -4.39 -12.61 -9.06
N VAL A 365 -3.70 -13.27 -8.13
CA VAL A 365 -4.24 -13.63 -6.82
C VAL A 365 -3.59 -12.78 -5.74
N SER A 366 -4.41 -12.07 -4.96
CA SER A 366 -3.93 -11.18 -3.92
C SER A 366 -4.63 -11.50 -2.59
N GLY A 367 -3.85 -11.64 -1.52
CA GLY A 367 -4.38 -12.12 -0.25
C GLY A 367 -3.44 -11.93 0.93
N THR A 368 -3.81 -12.47 2.09
CA THR A 368 -3.01 -12.32 3.32
C THR A 368 -1.61 -12.93 3.22
N PHE A 369 -1.40 -13.92 2.35
CA PHE A 369 -0.10 -14.58 2.15
C PHE A 369 0.94 -13.71 1.42
N ASN A 370 0.52 -12.75 0.61
CA ASN A 370 1.40 -11.81 -0.09
C ASN A 370 1.17 -10.37 0.32
N TYR A 371 0.62 -10.13 1.52
CA TYR A 371 0.29 -8.80 2.04
C TYR A 371 -0.63 -8.02 1.10
N TRP A 372 -1.51 -8.68 0.36
CA TRP A 372 -2.37 -8.05 -0.64
C TRP A 372 -1.60 -7.27 -1.73
N ALA A 373 -0.38 -7.70 -2.04
CA ALA A 373 0.38 -7.17 -3.16
C ALA A 373 -0.33 -7.48 -4.49
N THR A 374 -0.14 -6.59 -5.48
CA THR A 374 -0.76 -6.68 -6.81
C THR A 374 0.27 -6.65 -7.95
N ASN A 375 1.53 -6.90 -7.61
CA ASN A 375 2.65 -6.98 -8.55
C ASN A 375 3.27 -8.40 -8.57
N THR A 376 2.57 -9.38 -8.00
CA THR A 376 2.99 -10.79 -7.89
C THR A 376 1.79 -11.72 -8.12
N ASN A 377 2.05 -13.03 -8.21
CA ASN A 377 1.04 -14.09 -8.28
C ASN A 377 0.08 -13.98 -9.47
N PHE A 378 0.63 -13.65 -10.65
CA PHE A 378 -0.11 -13.65 -11.90
C PHE A 378 -0.48 -15.07 -12.32
N LEU A 379 -1.72 -15.27 -12.73
CA LEU A 379 -2.19 -16.50 -13.35
C LEU A 379 -1.81 -16.52 -14.83
N GLN A 380 -1.51 -17.72 -15.32
CA GLN A 380 -1.25 -18.00 -16.72
C GLN A 380 -2.53 -18.47 -17.40
N LYS A 381 -2.78 -17.98 -18.61
CA LYS A 381 -3.94 -18.37 -19.40
C LYS A 381 -3.76 -19.76 -19.98
N THR A 382 -4.78 -20.60 -19.90
CA THR A 382 -4.84 -21.97 -20.43
C THR A 382 -6.05 -22.15 -21.35
N ASP A 383 -6.17 -23.31 -22.00
CA ASP A 383 -7.32 -23.63 -22.85
C ASP A 383 -8.66 -23.67 -22.09
N GLN A 384 -8.62 -23.87 -20.77
CA GLN A 384 -9.81 -24.00 -19.91
C GLN A 384 -10.05 -22.77 -19.01
N GLY A 385 -9.11 -21.82 -18.97
CA GLY A 385 -9.22 -20.63 -18.13
C GLY A 385 -7.85 -20.10 -17.71
N TRP A 386 -7.59 -20.05 -16.41
CA TRP A 386 -6.39 -19.46 -15.82
C TRP A 386 -5.87 -20.30 -14.66
N GLU A 387 -4.57 -20.50 -14.59
CA GLU A 387 -3.91 -21.33 -13.58
C GLU A 387 -2.64 -20.65 -13.06
N GLY A 388 -2.30 -20.86 -11.79
CA GLY A 388 -1.10 -20.31 -11.19
C GLY A 388 -0.90 -20.82 -9.78
N PHE A 389 0.16 -20.35 -9.13
CA PHE A 389 0.55 -20.83 -7.82
C PHE A 389 0.74 -19.67 -6.84
N VAL A 390 0.42 -19.93 -5.58
CA VAL A 390 0.73 -19.04 -4.47
C VAL A 390 1.54 -19.79 -3.41
N GLU A 391 2.53 -19.11 -2.84
CA GLU A 391 3.30 -19.60 -1.71
C GLU A 391 2.71 -19.06 -0.42
N VAL A 392 2.36 -19.96 0.50
CA VAL A 392 1.53 -19.62 1.66
C VAL A 392 1.85 -20.51 2.85
N PHE A 393 1.86 -19.93 4.06
CA PHE A 393 2.02 -20.73 5.27
C PHE A 393 0.79 -21.64 5.49
N PRO A 394 0.94 -22.79 6.20
CA PRO A 394 -0.22 -23.53 6.67
C PRO A 394 -1.15 -22.64 7.51
N GLY A 395 -2.46 -22.78 7.30
CA GLY A 395 -3.48 -21.97 7.96
C GLY A 395 -4.61 -21.54 7.03
N GLU A 396 -5.39 -20.57 7.52
CA GLU A 396 -6.50 -19.97 6.78
C GLU A 396 -6.12 -18.57 6.28
N HIS A 397 -6.27 -18.35 4.97
CA HIS A 397 -5.88 -17.14 4.29
C HIS A 397 -7.06 -16.55 3.52
N ARG A 398 -7.20 -15.22 3.57
CA ARG A 398 -8.18 -14.49 2.76
C ARG A 398 -7.52 -14.05 1.47
N TYR A 399 -8.25 -14.16 0.35
CA TYR A 399 -7.79 -13.66 -0.94
C TYR A 399 -8.93 -13.17 -1.83
N GLN A 400 -8.56 -12.44 -2.87
CA GLN A 400 -9.39 -12.07 -4.00
C GLN A 400 -8.60 -12.27 -5.29
N LEU A 401 -9.32 -12.40 -6.39
CA LEU A 401 -8.76 -12.29 -7.72
C LEU A 401 -8.79 -10.82 -8.16
N VAL A 402 -7.74 -10.38 -8.86
CA VAL A 402 -7.72 -9.09 -9.53
C VAL A 402 -7.71 -9.34 -11.02
N ILE A 403 -8.87 -9.15 -11.67
CA ILE A 403 -9.10 -9.39 -13.09
C ILE A 403 -9.06 -8.03 -13.80
N ASP A 404 -8.02 -7.80 -14.60
CA ASP A 404 -7.79 -6.53 -15.31
C ASP A 404 -7.92 -5.30 -14.38
N GLY A 405 -7.41 -5.41 -13.15
CA GLY A 405 -7.48 -4.36 -12.14
C GLY A 405 -8.74 -4.35 -11.26
N ARG A 406 -9.74 -5.21 -11.53
CA ARG A 406 -10.96 -5.34 -10.74
C ARG A 406 -10.85 -6.43 -9.68
N TRP A 407 -11.10 -6.05 -8.43
CA TRP A 407 -11.11 -6.96 -7.29
C TRP A 407 -12.42 -7.72 -7.21
N VAL A 408 -12.36 -9.04 -7.30
CA VAL A 408 -13.51 -9.94 -7.18
C VAL A 408 -13.19 -11.10 -6.24
N PRO A 409 -14.15 -11.58 -5.43
CA PRO A 409 -13.97 -12.88 -4.79
C PRO A 409 -13.82 -13.95 -5.86
N ASP A 410 -13.06 -15.01 -5.55
CA ASP A 410 -12.94 -16.16 -6.44
C ASP A 410 -14.32 -16.82 -6.61
N PRO A 411 -14.92 -16.76 -7.82
CA PRO A 411 -16.26 -17.27 -8.06
C PRO A 411 -16.32 -18.80 -8.03
N THR A 412 -15.17 -19.48 -8.14
CA THR A 412 -15.10 -20.95 -8.11
C THR A 412 -14.92 -21.48 -6.69
N ASN A 413 -14.56 -20.61 -5.73
CA ASN A 413 -14.40 -20.99 -4.34
C ASN A 413 -15.69 -20.74 -3.54
N PRO A 414 -16.39 -21.80 -3.08
CA PRO A 414 -17.63 -21.66 -2.31
C PRO A 414 -17.40 -21.15 -0.87
N ASN A 415 -16.16 -21.20 -0.37
CA ASN A 415 -15.84 -20.73 0.97
C ASN A 415 -15.49 -19.25 0.91
N GLN A 416 -16.46 -18.40 1.25
CA GLN A 416 -16.30 -16.95 1.27
C GLN A 416 -16.71 -16.38 2.62
N ILE A 417 -16.09 -15.25 2.98
CA ILE A 417 -16.41 -14.47 4.17
C ILE A 417 -16.71 -13.03 3.78
N LYS A 418 -17.74 -12.45 4.40
CA LYS A 418 -18.06 -11.03 4.26
C LYS A 418 -17.54 -10.27 5.47
N GLU A 419 -16.71 -9.26 5.24
CA GLU A 419 -16.21 -8.34 6.26
C GLU A 419 -16.46 -6.91 5.79
N GLY A 420 -17.31 -6.18 6.52
CA GLY A 420 -17.82 -4.88 6.08
C GLY A 420 -18.50 -4.98 4.71
N ASN A 421 -18.03 -4.18 3.76
CA ASN A 421 -18.54 -4.13 2.39
C ASN A 421 -17.80 -5.03 1.41
N ARG A 422 -16.85 -5.85 1.87
CA ARG A 422 -16.02 -6.71 1.02
C ARG A 422 -16.33 -8.19 1.24
N ILE A 423 -16.19 -8.96 0.17
CA ILE A 423 -16.29 -10.42 0.18
C ILE A 423 -14.93 -10.97 -0.21
N TYR A 424 -14.40 -11.87 0.63
CA TYR A 424 -13.12 -12.54 0.44
C TYR A 424 -13.34 -14.04 0.27
N SER A 425 -12.55 -14.67 -0.59
CA SER A 425 -12.45 -16.12 -0.67
C SER A 425 -11.48 -16.63 0.38
N LEU A 426 -11.74 -17.83 0.90
CA LEU A 426 -10.92 -18.46 1.94
C LEU A 426 -10.09 -19.61 1.34
N LEU A 427 -8.78 -19.50 1.48
CA LEU A 427 -7.80 -20.53 1.15
C LEU A 427 -7.38 -21.23 2.45
N LYS A 428 -7.62 -22.53 2.54
CA LYS A 428 -7.21 -23.37 3.68
C LYS A 428 -6.07 -24.26 3.27
N VAL A 429 -4.95 -24.17 3.99
CA VAL A 429 -3.71 -24.88 3.71
C VAL A 429 -3.36 -25.72 4.93
N ASN A 430 -3.20 -27.03 4.73
CA ASN A 430 -2.89 -27.98 5.80
C ASN A 430 -1.38 -28.11 6.05
#